data_AF-A0A4Q2UEC2-F1
#
_entry.id   AF-A0A4Q2UEC2-F1
#
_cell.length_a   1.000
_cell.length_b   1.000
_cell.length_c   1.000
_cell.angle_alpha   90.00
_cell.angle_beta   90.00
_cell.angle_gamma   90.00
#
_symmetry.space_group_name_H-M   'P 1'
#
loop_
_entity.id
_entity.type
_entity.pdbx_description
1 polymer ?
#
loop_
_entity_poly.entity_id
_entity_poly.type
_entity_poly.pdbx_seq_one_letter_code
_entity_poly.pdbx_strand_id
1 'polypeptide(L)'
;MKAFVSSTRWLLTGLLIASLLLLSNGCQPVTNPLTLQAGQTENGGAVRAYIRNLGCPDSLIEDKGDHFIADGDMVFPKNMAVPDLADSIGPQEEQAYRPTFGLIHSVRRQREVRVIVHPAINDYVDEISAAFQKWNSTGSTIFFKMVNGARPFDIAIKPANAQGIPLMEAMYAYAQYPQAGLPGNLVIVNLANFRTLSRARQISTLAHELGHTLGLAHTNWQALRERGFTYIAGTPVNDPASIMNGVGVGVPFGFPNAISPNDARALRILYPKVPYNIRLSWLNPTTLRISWSGPLHPVKGHYVKVTPVDMEGNGIPRTIWVGGNQTSWDVNAANPACQCLAASMYEVELQTVYNDDAPPGALSRSAWTDTAILYAG
;
A
#
# COMPACT_ATOMS: atom_id res chain seq x y z
N MET A 1 -39.32 -25.32 81.39
CA MET A 1 -39.63 -23.99 80.80
C MET A 1 -38.34 -23.27 80.47
N LYS A 2 -38.00 -23.16 79.19
CA LYS A 2 -37.14 -22.13 78.57
C LYS A 2 -37.21 -22.34 77.06
N ALA A 3 -37.75 -21.34 76.37
CA ALA A 3 -38.00 -21.35 74.93
C ALA A 3 -36.69 -21.13 74.15
N PHE A 4 -36.54 -21.82 73.02
CA PHE A 4 -35.58 -21.44 71.98
C PHE A 4 -36.37 -21.17 70.70
N VAL A 5 -36.33 -19.91 70.26
CA VAL A 5 -36.98 -19.37 69.08
C VAL A 5 -36.15 -19.74 67.84
N SER A 6 -36.85 -20.16 66.80
CA SER A 6 -36.36 -20.51 65.45
C SER A 6 -35.59 -19.35 64.79
N SER A 7 -34.33 -19.60 64.42
CA SER A 7 -33.46 -18.68 63.67
C SER A 7 -33.50 -18.89 62.15
N THR A 8 -34.44 -19.70 61.63
CA THR A 8 -34.46 -20.10 60.21
C THR A 8 -35.07 -19.06 59.26
N ARG A 9 -35.49 -17.89 59.76
CA ARG A 9 -36.15 -16.83 58.94
C ARG A 9 -35.21 -15.72 58.43
N TRP A 10 -33.93 -15.74 58.77
CA TRP A 10 -32.98 -14.68 58.37
C TRP A 10 -32.04 -15.06 57.21
N LEU A 11 -32.02 -16.33 56.79
CA LEU A 11 -31.15 -16.77 55.69
C LEU A 11 -31.83 -16.75 54.31
N LEU A 12 -33.17 -16.84 54.26
CA LEU A 12 -33.93 -16.79 53.00
C LEU A 12 -34.29 -15.36 52.53
N THR A 13 -34.36 -14.40 53.45
CA THR A 13 -34.52 -12.97 53.11
C THR A 13 -33.21 -12.33 52.66
N GLY A 14 -32.05 -12.82 53.13
CA GLY A 14 -30.74 -12.34 52.71
C GLY A 14 -30.39 -12.70 51.26
N LEU A 15 -30.77 -13.90 50.79
CA LEU A 15 -30.47 -14.34 49.43
C LEU A 15 -31.35 -13.65 48.37
N LEU A 16 -32.62 -13.36 48.68
CA LEU A 16 -33.54 -12.69 47.75
C LEU A 16 -33.20 -11.20 47.54
N ILE A 17 -32.67 -10.52 48.56
CA ILE A 17 -32.23 -9.12 48.44
C ILE A 17 -30.90 -9.02 47.67
N ALA A 18 -29.99 -10.00 47.81
CA ALA A 18 -28.76 -10.06 47.02
C ALA A 18 -29.00 -10.34 45.53
N SER A 19 -30.03 -11.13 45.18
CA SER A 19 -30.41 -11.38 43.77
C SER A 19 -31.17 -10.22 43.11
N LEU A 20 -31.86 -9.36 43.89
CA LEU A 20 -32.58 -8.21 43.36
C LEU A 20 -31.67 -6.99 43.11
N LEU A 21 -30.55 -6.88 43.84
CA LEU A 21 -29.53 -5.84 43.64
C LEU A 21 -28.58 -6.11 42.45
N LEU A 22 -28.55 -7.34 41.94
CA LEU A 22 -27.76 -7.70 40.75
C LEU A 22 -28.50 -7.48 39.42
N LEU A 23 -29.80 -7.15 39.44
CA LEU A 23 -30.60 -6.92 38.23
C LEU A 23 -30.84 -5.43 37.92
N SER A 24 -30.41 -4.49 38.77
CA SER A 24 -30.57 -3.05 38.54
C SER A 24 -29.37 -2.37 37.86
N ASN A 25 -28.32 -3.13 37.47
CA ASN A 25 -27.21 -2.62 36.65
C ASN A 25 -27.24 -3.14 35.20
N GLY A 26 -28.34 -3.76 34.76
CA GLY A 26 -28.47 -4.42 33.46
C GLY A 26 -28.91 -3.55 32.27
N CYS A 27 -29.12 -2.25 32.47
CA CYS A 27 -29.43 -1.31 31.38
C CYS A 27 -28.77 0.04 31.65
N GLN A 28 -27.44 0.11 31.53
CA GLN A 28 -26.91 1.34 30.95
C GLN A 28 -27.27 1.30 29.47
N PRO A 29 -27.83 2.37 28.88
CA PRO A 29 -27.90 2.44 27.43
C PRO A 29 -26.47 2.19 26.96
N VAL A 30 -26.28 1.13 26.16
CA VAL A 30 -25.04 0.98 25.40
C VAL A 30 -24.96 2.27 24.60
N THR A 31 -24.12 3.19 25.03
CA THR A 31 -23.73 4.31 24.20
C THR A 31 -23.02 3.63 23.06
N ASN A 32 -23.74 3.44 21.96
CA ASN A 32 -23.14 3.04 20.71
C ASN A 32 -22.00 4.06 20.51
N PRO A 33 -20.73 3.63 20.44
CA PRO A 33 -19.61 4.56 20.28
C PRO A 33 -19.70 5.34 18.95
N LEU A 34 -20.71 5.01 18.13
CA LEU A 34 -21.10 5.62 16.86
C LEU A 34 -22.24 6.65 16.98
N THR A 35 -22.84 6.90 18.15
CA THR A 35 -23.80 8.02 18.29
C THR A 35 -23.14 9.21 18.97
N LEU A 36 -23.17 10.37 18.29
CA LEU A 36 -22.73 11.65 18.82
C LEU A 36 -23.36 11.92 20.20
N GLN A 37 -22.52 12.03 21.23
CA GLN A 37 -22.91 12.62 22.51
C GLN A 37 -23.02 14.14 22.33
N ALA A 38 -24.13 14.71 22.81
CA ALA A 38 -24.38 16.14 22.74
C ALA A 38 -23.24 16.92 23.44
N GLY A 39 -22.44 17.64 22.65
CA GLY A 39 -21.34 18.49 23.14
C GLY A 39 -19.95 18.21 22.56
N GLN A 40 -19.76 17.16 21.74
CA GLN A 40 -18.49 16.97 21.02
C GLN A 40 -18.45 17.82 19.74
N THR A 41 -17.42 18.65 19.61
CA THR A 41 -17.16 19.49 18.42
C THR A 41 -16.84 18.60 17.20
N GLU A 42 -17.50 18.83 16.07
CA GLU A 42 -17.16 18.17 14.81
C GLU A 42 -15.73 18.51 14.40
N ASN A 43 -14.83 17.52 14.41
CA ASN A 43 -13.45 17.64 13.96
C ASN A 43 -13.24 17.07 12.54
N GLY A 44 -14.33 16.93 11.76
CA GLY A 44 -14.34 16.22 10.48
C GLY A 44 -13.32 16.76 9.47
N GLY A 45 -13.07 18.07 9.45
CA GLY A 45 -12.04 18.66 8.59
C GLY A 45 -10.62 18.17 8.90
N ALA A 46 -10.25 18.09 10.18
CA ALA A 46 -8.93 17.63 10.61
C ALA A 46 -8.78 16.11 10.43
N VAL A 47 -9.82 15.34 10.73
CA VAL A 47 -9.83 13.88 10.53
C VAL A 47 -9.67 13.55 9.03
N ARG A 48 -10.36 14.28 8.14
CA ARG A 48 -10.19 14.10 6.69
C ARG A 48 -8.78 14.44 6.21
N ALA A 49 -8.19 15.51 6.76
CA ALA A 49 -6.80 15.87 6.48
C ALA A 49 -5.83 14.80 6.99
N TYR A 50 -6.10 14.21 8.15
CA TYR A 50 -5.31 13.12 8.71
C TYR A 50 -5.37 11.86 7.82
N ILE A 51 -6.55 11.45 7.38
CA ILE A 51 -6.73 10.32 6.45
C ILE A 51 -5.96 10.55 5.14
N ARG A 52 -5.95 11.79 4.61
CA ARG A 52 -5.11 12.16 3.46
C ARG A 52 -3.61 12.07 3.75
N ASN A 53 -3.18 12.49 4.94
CA ASN A 53 -1.78 12.38 5.36
C ASN A 53 -1.36 10.91 5.53
N LEU A 54 -2.30 10.01 5.86
CA LEU A 54 -2.13 8.56 5.78
C LEU A 54 -2.15 8.03 4.32
N GLY A 55 -2.04 8.90 3.32
CA GLY A 55 -1.91 8.53 1.91
C GLY A 55 -3.20 8.03 1.26
N CYS A 56 -4.35 8.08 1.94
CA CYS A 56 -5.63 7.76 1.32
C CYS A 56 -6.12 8.96 0.48
N PRO A 57 -6.23 8.84 -0.85
CA PRO A 57 -6.71 9.94 -1.69
C PRO A 57 -8.18 10.25 -1.38
N ASP A 58 -8.58 11.52 -1.54
CA ASP A 58 -9.95 11.97 -1.25
C ASP A 58 -11.04 11.18 -1.98
N SER A 59 -10.71 10.57 -3.12
CA SER A 59 -11.61 9.69 -3.89
C SER A 59 -11.95 8.37 -3.19
N LEU A 60 -11.12 7.95 -2.23
CA LEU A 60 -11.31 6.74 -1.43
C LEU A 60 -11.77 7.06 0.01
N ILE A 61 -12.14 8.32 0.28
CA ILE A 61 -12.68 8.75 1.58
C ILE A 61 -14.17 9.02 1.41
N GLU A 62 -15.00 8.06 1.82
CA GLU A 62 -16.44 8.20 1.85
C GLU A 62 -16.88 8.91 3.14
N ASP A 63 -17.69 9.95 3.01
CA ASP A 63 -18.33 10.61 4.15
C ASP A 63 -19.68 9.92 4.45
N LYS A 64 -19.83 9.37 5.66
CA LYS A 64 -21.06 8.71 6.11
C LYS A 64 -21.85 9.53 7.13
N GLY A 65 -21.51 10.82 7.28
CA GLY A 65 -22.14 11.73 8.24
C GLY A 65 -21.27 11.88 9.49
N ASP A 66 -21.35 10.94 10.42
CA ASP A 66 -20.67 10.94 11.71
C ASP A 66 -19.22 10.37 11.66
N HIS A 67 -18.89 9.64 10.60
CA HIS A 67 -17.57 9.05 10.37
C HIS A 67 -17.18 9.10 8.88
N PHE A 68 -15.89 8.92 8.60
CA PHE A 68 -15.39 8.60 7.28
C PHE A 68 -15.16 7.10 7.16
N ILE A 69 -15.36 6.55 5.95
CA ILE A 69 -14.85 5.25 5.57
C ILE A 69 -13.75 5.48 4.54
N ALA A 70 -12.51 5.19 4.90
CA ALA A 70 -11.34 5.31 4.04
C ALA A 70 -10.98 3.95 3.45
N ASP A 71 -10.65 3.91 2.16
CA ASP A 71 -10.37 2.69 1.41
C ASP A 71 -11.47 1.61 1.59
N GLY A 72 -12.71 2.06 1.85
CA GLY A 72 -13.91 1.24 2.01
C GLY A 72 -13.93 0.19 3.13
N ASP A 73 -12.93 0.12 4.01
CA ASP A 73 -12.89 -0.80 5.16
C ASP A 73 -12.32 -0.20 6.45
N MET A 74 -11.78 1.02 6.41
CA MET A 74 -11.27 1.71 7.60
C MET A 74 -12.20 2.83 8.06
N VAL A 75 -12.75 2.70 9.27
CA VAL A 75 -13.71 3.66 9.84
C VAL A 75 -12.97 4.68 10.73
N PHE A 76 -13.18 5.97 10.43
CA PHE A 76 -12.61 7.09 11.18
C PHE A 76 -13.74 7.99 11.71
N PRO A 77 -14.08 7.92 13.01
CA PRO A 77 -15.07 8.80 13.61
C PRO A 77 -14.67 10.28 13.46
N LYS A 78 -15.58 11.18 13.07
CA LYS A 78 -15.25 12.61 12.89
C LYS A 78 -14.96 13.34 14.20
N ASN A 79 -15.30 12.73 15.33
CA ASN A 79 -15.00 13.20 16.69
C ASN A 79 -13.71 12.58 17.26
N MET A 80 -12.97 11.77 16.49
CA MET A 80 -11.72 11.20 16.98
C MET A 80 -10.68 12.30 17.24
N ALA A 81 -9.86 12.09 18.26
CA ALA A 81 -8.61 12.83 18.38
C ALA A 81 -7.73 12.47 17.18
N VAL A 82 -7.33 13.50 16.42
CA VAL A 82 -6.31 13.33 15.38
C VAL A 82 -4.98 13.24 16.11
N PRO A 83 -4.22 12.13 15.98
CA PRO A 83 -2.89 12.05 16.54
C PRO A 83 -2.07 13.22 15.99
N ASP A 84 -1.46 14.00 16.87
CA ASP A 84 -0.51 15.01 16.43
C ASP A 84 0.63 14.24 15.73
N LEU A 85 0.96 14.60 14.49
CA LEU A 85 2.11 14.01 13.79
C LEU A 85 3.43 14.26 14.54
N ALA A 86 3.41 15.18 15.52
CA ALA A 86 4.48 15.43 16.47
C ALA A 86 4.42 14.54 17.73
N ASP A 87 3.27 13.97 18.06
CA ASP A 87 3.06 13.10 19.24
C ASP A 87 3.39 11.62 18.96
N SER A 88 3.73 11.27 17.71
CA SER A 88 4.37 10.00 17.36
C SER A 88 5.86 9.98 17.76
N ILE A 89 6.16 10.25 19.04
CA ILE A 89 7.51 10.19 19.64
C ILE A 89 7.97 8.73 19.88
N GLY A 90 7.51 7.80 19.05
CA GLY A 90 8.11 6.47 18.88
C GLY A 90 8.72 6.39 17.48
N PRO A 91 9.78 5.60 17.24
CA PRO A 91 10.29 5.41 15.89
C PRO A 91 9.17 4.81 15.02
N GLN A 92 8.51 5.63 14.22
CA GLN A 92 7.59 5.14 13.19
C GLN A 92 8.46 4.55 12.09
N GLU A 93 8.35 3.23 11.89
CA GLU A 93 9.07 2.48 10.86
C GLU A 93 8.09 2.15 9.72
N GLU A 94 7.39 3.17 9.24
CA GLU A 94 6.35 3.03 8.23
C GLU A 94 6.94 2.86 6.82
N GLN A 95 6.28 2.08 5.97
CA GLN A 95 6.70 1.98 4.56
C GLN A 95 6.45 3.31 3.86
N ALA A 96 7.47 3.85 3.21
CA ALA A 96 7.41 5.16 2.58
C ALA A 96 8.08 5.16 1.20
N TYR A 97 7.68 6.11 0.36
CA TYR A 97 8.21 6.27 -0.99
C TYR A 97 8.42 7.75 -1.36
N ARG A 98 9.12 7.97 -2.46
CA ARG A 98 9.34 9.31 -3.04
C ARG A 98 8.17 9.73 -3.97
N PRO A 99 7.36 10.76 -3.62
CA PRO A 99 6.20 11.18 -4.40
C PRO A 99 6.53 12.04 -5.63
N THR A 100 5.48 12.45 -6.35
CA THR A 100 5.44 13.43 -7.45
C THR A 100 5.88 12.92 -8.83
N PHE A 101 7.10 12.41 -8.98
CA PHE A 101 7.64 11.77 -10.21
C PHE A 101 8.74 10.74 -9.88
N GLY A 102 8.80 10.31 -8.62
CA GLY A 102 9.83 9.47 -8.04
C GLY A 102 9.60 7.97 -8.22
N LEU A 103 8.88 7.57 -9.27
CA LEU A 103 8.60 6.17 -9.60
C LEU A 103 8.89 5.89 -11.08
N ILE A 104 8.98 4.61 -11.44
CA ILE A 104 9.25 4.15 -12.80
C ILE A 104 7.93 4.10 -13.58
N HIS A 105 7.78 4.86 -14.67
CA HIS A 105 6.49 4.93 -15.40
C HIS A 105 6.37 3.89 -16.51
N SER A 106 7.51 3.39 -17.00
CA SER A 106 7.56 2.48 -18.14
C SER A 106 7.39 1.04 -17.70
N VAL A 107 6.30 0.39 -18.11
CA VAL A 107 6.06 -1.03 -17.79
C VAL A 107 7.13 -1.92 -18.41
N ARG A 108 7.63 -1.56 -19.59
CA ARG A 108 8.73 -2.30 -20.23
C ARG A 108 9.97 -2.29 -19.33
N ARG A 109 10.29 -1.14 -18.75
CA ARG A 109 11.44 -1.01 -17.85
C ARG A 109 11.19 -1.64 -16.50
N GLN A 110 9.97 -1.56 -15.95
CA GLN A 110 9.62 -2.27 -14.72
C GLN A 110 9.87 -3.78 -14.87
N ARG A 111 9.42 -4.39 -15.97
CA ARG A 111 9.60 -5.82 -16.25
C ARG A 111 11.03 -6.24 -16.60
N GLU A 112 11.93 -5.28 -16.83
CA GLU A 112 13.33 -5.55 -17.14
C GLU A 112 14.18 -4.34 -16.75
N VAL A 113 14.41 -4.17 -15.44
CA VAL A 113 15.33 -3.16 -14.92
C VAL A 113 16.76 -3.68 -15.12
N ARG A 114 17.48 -3.11 -16.08
CA ARG A 114 18.80 -3.61 -16.48
C ARG A 114 19.88 -2.98 -15.63
N VAL A 115 20.70 -3.82 -15.01
CA VAL A 115 21.75 -3.39 -14.11
C VAL A 115 23.12 -3.78 -14.67
N ILE A 116 24.01 -2.80 -14.78
CA ILE A 116 25.42 -3.04 -15.10
C ILE A 116 26.26 -2.99 -13.83
N VAL A 117 27.25 -3.87 -13.72
CA VAL A 117 28.18 -3.95 -12.60
C VAL A 117 29.56 -3.50 -13.04
N HIS A 118 30.16 -2.56 -12.30
CA HIS A 118 31.53 -2.11 -12.56
C HIS A 118 32.54 -3.24 -12.26
N PRO A 119 33.59 -3.43 -13.07
CA PRO A 119 34.54 -4.53 -12.91
C PRO A 119 35.14 -4.69 -11.50
N ALA A 120 35.39 -3.56 -10.81
CA ALA A 120 35.89 -3.56 -9.43
C ALA A 120 34.94 -4.17 -8.37
N ILE A 121 33.69 -4.47 -8.74
CA ILE A 121 32.66 -5.10 -7.89
C ILE A 121 32.35 -6.53 -8.37
N ASN A 122 33.03 -7.05 -9.41
CA ASN A 122 32.72 -8.36 -9.98
C ASN A 122 32.79 -9.53 -8.98
N ASP A 123 33.61 -9.41 -7.93
CA ASP A 123 33.70 -10.41 -6.85
C ASP A 123 32.37 -10.61 -6.09
N TYR A 124 31.42 -9.67 -6.23
CA TYR A 124 30.13 -9.67 -5.54
C TYR A 124 28.93 -9.94 -6.45
N VAL A 125 29.15 -10.47 -7.66
CA VAL A 125 28.07 -10.73 -8.63
C VAL A 125 27.03 -11.70 -8.09
N ASP A 126 27.44 -12.68 -7.29
CA ASP A 126 26.51 -13.62 -6.66
C ASP A 126 25.62 -12.92 -5.62
N GLU A 127 26.19 -12.04 -4.80
CA GLU A 127 25.46 -11.25 -3.80
C GLU A 127 24.48 -10.28 -4.48
N ILE A 128 24.90 -9.65 -5.57
CA ILE A 128 24.04 -8.79 -6.40
C ILE A 128 22.89 -9.60 -6.99
N SER A 129 23.18 -10.79 -7.52
CA SER A 129 22.15 -11.67 -8.08
C SER A 129 21.16 -12.14 -7.02
N ALA A 130 21.63 -12.45 -5.80
CA ALA A 130 20.77 -12.78 -4.68
C ALA A 130 19.91 -11.58 -4.22
N ALA A 131 20.46 -10.36 -4.27
CA ALA A 131 19.71 -9.13 -3.98
C ALA A 131 18.62 -8.87 -5.03
N PHE A 132 18.89 -9.14 -6.32
CA PHE A 132 17.86 -9.09 -7.37
C PHE A 132 16.74 -10.07 -7.11
N GLN A 133 17.07 -11.32 -6.75
CA GLN A 133 16.07 -12.36 -6.49
C GLN A 133 15.08 -11.96 -5.40
N LYS A 134 15.54 -11.31 -4.33
CA LYS A 134 14.69 -10.81 -3.23
C LYS A 134 13.57 -9.89 -3.74
N TRP A 135 13.89 -8.94 -4.62
CA TRP A 135 12.89 -8.03 -5.20
C TRP A 135 12.07 -8.71 -6.30
N ASN A 136 12.68 -9.53 -7.16
CA ASN A 136 12.00 -10.23 -8.25
C ASN A 136 10.94 -11.23 -7.72
N SER A 137 11.09 -11.73 -6.49
CA SER A 137 10.13 -12.65 -5.85
C SER A 137 8.96 -11.95 -5.13
N THR A 138 8.89 -10.61 -5.12
CA THR A 138 7.84 -9.87 -4.39
C THR A 138 6.45 -9.97 -5.00
N GLY A 139 6.35 -10.44 -6.26
CA GLY A 139 5.10 -10.48 -7.01
C GLY A 139 4.68 -9.12 -7.60
N SER A 140 5.54 -8.11 -7.55
CA SER A 140 5.36 -6.84 -8.28
C SER A 140 5.70 -7.00 -9.78
N THR A 141 5.53 -5.93 -10.55
CA THR A 141 5.98 -5.86 -11.96
C THR A 141 7.49 -5.71 -12.09
N ILE A 142 8.18 -5.30 -11.01
CA ILE A 142 9.63 -5.08 -11.03
C ILE A 142 10.37 -6.40 -11.23
N PHE A 143 11.31 -6.39 -12.18
CA PHE A 143 12.24 -7.49 -12.40
C PHE A 143 13.63 -6.95 -12.77
N PHE A 144 14.58 -7.11 -11.85
CA PHE A 144 15.99 -6.80 -12.09
C PHE A 144 16.66 -7.88 -12.91
N LYS A 145 17.57 -7.45 -13.79
CA LYS A 145 18.40 -8.32 -14.61
C LYS A 145 19.78 -7.72 -14.79
N MET A 146 20.82 -8.51 -14.56
CA MET A 146 22.19 -8.10 -14.88
C MET A 146 22.39 -8.09 -16.40
N VAL A 147 23.10 -7.07 -16.90
CA VAL A 147 23.48 -6.97 -18.32
C VAL A 147 24.99 -6.82 -18.47
N ASN A 148 25.53 -7.49 -19.48
CA ASN A 148 26.94 -7.38 -19.84
C ASN A 148 27.07 -6.38 -21.00
N GLY A 149 27.76 -5.26 -20.79
CA GLY A 149 28.06 -4.29 -21.84
C GLY A 149 27.65 -2.86 -21.52
N ALA A 150 28.27 -1.90 -22.22
CA ALA A 150 28.20 -0.48 -21.87
C ALA A 150 26.80 0.14 -22.03
N ARG A 151 25.92 -0.37 -22.92
CA ARG A 151 24.54 0.11 -23.14
C ARG A 151 23.69 -0.96 -23.85
N PRO A 152 22.35 -0.93 -23.73
CA PRO A 152 21.56 -0.08 -22.83
C PRO A 152 21.36 -0.71 -21.42
N PHE A 153 21.63 0.06 -20.37
CA PHE A 153 21.35 -0.27 -18.96
C PHE A 153 20.52 0.85 -18.30
N ASP A 154 19.91 0.57 -17.16
CA ASP A 154 19.10 1.53 -16.38
C ASP A 154 19.80 1.93 -15.07
N ILE A 155 20.51 0.99 -14.41
CA ILE A 155 21.22 1.20 -13.15
C ILE A 155 22.69 0.76 -13.29
N ALA A 156 23.62 1.52 -12.73
CA ALA A 156 25.02 1.11 -12.59
C ALA A 156 25.39 0.90 -11.11
N ILE A 157 26.04 -0.21 -10.79
CA ILE A 157 26.64 -0.45 -9.47
C ILE A 157 28.15 -0.20 -9.57
N LYS A 158 28.66 0.77 -8.81
CA LYS A 158 30.05 1.26 -8.87
C LYS A 158 30.68 1.43 -7.50
N PRO A 159 32.01 1.34 -7.36
CA PRO A 159 32.64 1.61 -6.08
C PRO A 159 32.81 3.13 -5.86
N ALA A 160 32.80 3.57 -4.60
CA ALA A 160 32.88 4.99 -4.22
C ALA A 160 34.14 5.70 -4.74
N ASN A 161 35.29 5.03 -4.64
CA ASN A 161 36.58 5.54 -5.10
C ASN A 161 36.60 5.85 -6.61
N ALA A 162 35.90 5.06 -7.44
CA ALA A 162 35.81 5.27 -8.88
C ALA A 162 34.98 6.49 -9.27
N GLN A 163 34.26 7.12 -8.34
CA GLN A 163 33.45 8.31 -8.60
C GLN A 163 33.99 9.57 -7.93
N GLY A 164 35.08 9.47 -7.15
CA GLY A 164 35.61 10.60 -6.38
C GLY A 164 34.62 11.16 -5.35
N ILE A 165 33.63 10.35 -4.94
CA ILE A 165 32.59 10.75 -4.00
C ILE A 165 33.08 10.43 -2.59
N PRO A 166 33.33 11.43 -1.73
CA PRO A 166 33.64 11.20 -0.33
C PRO A 166 32.36 10.73 0.36
N LEU A 167 32.13 9.41 0.38
CA LEU A 167 31.13 8.84 1.28
C LEU A 167 31.62 9.04 2.72
N MET A 168 30.70 9.28 3.65
CA MET A 168 31.04 9.28 5.07
C MET A 168 31.67 7.93 5.43
N GLU A 169 32.71 7.95 6.27
CA GLU A 169 33.55 6.77 6.59
C GLU A 169 32.74 5.58 7.12
N ALA A 170 31.52 5.79 7.64
CA ALA A 170 30.65 4.74 8.17
C ALA A 170 29.62 4.16 7.17
N MET A 171 29.46 4.74 5.97
CA MET A 171 28.48 4.23 5.01
C MET A 171 28.99 3.00 4.26
N TYR A 172 28.12 1.99 4.09
CA TYR A 172 28.42 0.79 3.30
C TYR A 172 28.09 0.97 1.81
N ALA A 173 26.99 1.66 1.51
CA ALA A 173 26.56 1.96 0.17
C ALA A 173 25.60 3.16 0.16
N TYR A 174 25.24 3.60 -1.04
CA TYR A 174 24.26 4.66 -1.30
C TYR A 174 23.66 4.49 -2.69
N ALA A 175 22.38 4.78 -2.85
CA ALA A 175 21.68 4.74 -4.12
C ALA A 175 20.97 6.06 -4.43
N GLN A 176 20.91 6.35 -5.73
CA GLN A 176 20.03 7.41 -6.22
C GLN A 176 18.58 6.90 -6.27
N TYR A 177 17.65 7.82 -6.06
CA TYR A 177 16.23 7.56 -6.24
C TYR A 177 15.81 7.72 -7.71
N PRO A 178 14.66 7.15 -8.11
CA PRO A 178 14.06 7.42 -9.40
C PRO A 178 13.89 8.91 -9.69
N GLN A 179 14.01 9.26 -10.96
CA GLN A 179 13.77 10.60 -11.45
C GLN A 179 13.13 10.55 -12.84
N ALA A 180 12.08 11.35 -13.05
CA ALA A 180 11.43 11.54 -14.34
C ALA A 180 10.97 10.22 -15.00
N GLY A 181 10.39 9.29 -14.22
CA GLY A 181 9.87 8.02 -14.75
C GLY A 181 10.93 6.94 -14.98
N LEU A 182 12.19 7.18 -14.60
CA LEU A 182 13.31 6.25 -14.70
C LEU A 182 13.75 5.77 -13.31
N PRO A 183 14.28 4.54 -13.18
CA PRO A 183 14.90 4.06 -11.94
C PRO A 183 16.05 4.97 -11.52
N GLY A 184 16.40 4.91 -10.23
CA GLY A 184 17.63 5.50 -9.74
C GLY A 184 18.84 4.89 -10.46
N ASN A 185 19.63 5.71 -11.15
CA ASN A 185 20.56 5.20 -12.15
C ASN A 185 21.91 4.72 -11.59
N LEU A 186 22.12 4.85 -10.28
CA LEU A 186 23.41 4.63 -9.64
C LEU A 186 23.25 4.04 -8.24
N VAL A 187 24.01 2.98 -7.98
CA VAL A 187 24.34 2.48 -6.65
C VAL A 187 25.85 2.61 -6.47
N ILE A 188 26.27 3.21 -5.37
CA ILE A 188 27.66 3.41 -4.97
C ILE A 188 27.95 2.50 -3.78
N VAL A 189 29.02 1.71 -3.88
CA VAL A 189 29.44 0.81 -2.80
C VAL A 189 30.76 1.31 -2.20
N ASN A 190 30.81 1.49 -0.88
CA ASN A 190 32.06 1.69 -0.17
C ASN A 190 32.73 0.33 0.03
N LEU A 191 33.58 -0.06 -0.92
CA LEU A 191 34.21 -1.38 -0.92
C LEU A 191 35.03 -1.67 0.35
N ALA A 192 35.66 -0.66 0.96
CA ALA A 192 36.45 -0.84 2.17
C ALA A 192 35.59 -1.38 3.33
N ASN A 193 34.41 -0.79 3.52
CA ASN A 193 33.47 -1.23 4.56
C ASN A 193 32.66 -2.45 4.13
N PHE A 194 32.20 -2.49 2.88
CA PHE A 194 31.35 -3.55 2.37
C PHE A 194 32.03 -4.93 2.43
N ARG A 195 33.35 -4.97 2.25
CA ARG A 195 34.17 -6.18 2.36
C ARG A 195 34.17 -6.82 3.74
N THR A 196 33.92 -6.05 4.80
CA THR A 196 33.94 -6.55 6.19
C THR A 196 32.61 -7.16 6.60
N LEU A 197 31.56 -6.95 5.82
CA LEU A 197 30.24 -7.52 6.05
C LEU A 197 30.21 -9.03 5.78
N SER A 198 29.39 -9.76 6.54
CA SER A 198 29.04 -11.13 6.18
C SER A 198 28.27 -11.15 4.86
N ARG A 199 28.31 -12.28 4.14
CA ARG A 199 27.58 -12.45 2.87
C ARG A 199 26.10 -12.06 2.96
N ALA A 200 25.42 -12.47 4.03
CA ALA A 200 24.01 -12.12 4.26
C ALA A 200 23.78 -10.60 4.35
N ARG A 201 24.70 -9.89 5.02
CA ARG A 201 24.65 -8.42 5.11
C ARG A 201 25.00 -7.76 3.79
N GLN A 202 25.97 -8.28 3.03
CA GLN A 202 26.29 -7.78 1.69
C GLN A 202 25.08 -7.83 0.76
N ILE A 203 24.39 -8.98 0.72
CA ILE A 203 23.15 -9.15 -0.05
C ILE A 203 22.08 -8.16 0.41
N SER A 204 21.93 -7.99 1.72
CA SER A 204 20.84 -7.17 2.27
C SER A 204 21.09 -5.68 2.10
N THR A 205 22.34 -5.22 2.23
CA THR A 205 22.77 -3.86 1.87
C THR A 205 22.52 -3.61 0.38
N LEU A 206 22.93 -4.51 -0.51
CA LEU A 206 22.67 -4.33 -1.95
C LEU A 206 21.17 -4.29 -2.26
N ALA A 207 20.37 -5.14 -1.61
CA ALA A 207 18.92 -5.14 -1.77
C ALA A 207 18.28 -3.84 -1.25
N HIS A 208 18.73 -3.32 -0.11
CA HIS A 208 18.31 -2.02 0.42
C HIS A 208 18.56 -0.90 -0.59
N GLU A 209 19.78 -0.79 -1.10
CA GLU A 209 20.13 0.21 -2.10
C GLU A 209 19.30 0.07 -3.39
N LEU A 210 19.06 -1.16 -3.85
CA LEU A 210 18.16 -1.40 -4.97
C LEU A 210 16.72 -0.95 -4.67
N GLY A 211 16.23 -1.09 -3.44
CA GLY A 211 14.94 -0.56 -3.02
C GLY A 211 14.84 0.96 -3.21
N HIS A 212 15.89 1.71 -2.86
CA HIS A 212 15.96 3.14 -3.14
C HIS A 212 15.90 3.46 -4.64
N THR A 213 16.56 2.66 -5.49
CA THR A 213 16.48 2.84 -6.96
C THR A 213 15.08 2.61 -7.54
N LEU A 214 14.18 1.99 -6.77
CA LEU A 214 12.76 1.79 -7.10
C LEU A 214 11.86 2.86 -6.49
N GLY A 215 12.39 3.73 -5.61
CA GLY A 215 11.65 4.82 -4.99
C GLY A 215 11.22 4.59 -3.55
N LEU A 216 11.57 3.44 -2.96
CA LEU A 216 11.32 3.17 -1.53
C LEU A 216 12.26 4.00 -0.66
N ALA A 217 11.71 4.65 0.34
CA ALA A 217 12.44 5.43 1.33
C ALA A 217 12.84 4.57 2.52
N HIS A 218 13.58 5.15 3.46
CA HIS A 218 13.77 4.49 4.73
C HIS A 218 12.44 4.36 5.49
N THR A 219 12.25 3.27 6.23
CA THR A 219 11.01 3.14 7.01
C THR A 219 10.96 4.08 8.21
N ASN A 220 12.12 4.35 8.81
CA ASN A 220 12.30 5.31 9.90
C ASN A 220 12.65 6.74 9.41
N TRP A 221 12.26 7.09 8.19
CA TRP A 221 12.58 8.36 7.54
C TRP A 221 12.24 9.59 8.39
N GLN A 222 11.13 9.55 9.15
CA GLN A 222 10.73 10.63 10.05
C GLN A 222 11.71 10.80 11.22
N ALA A 223 12.12 9.69 11.84
CA ALA A 223 13.11 9.69 12.92
C ALA A 223 14.49 10.17 12.44
N LEU A 224 14.85 9.81 11.19
CA LEU A 224 16.04 10.30 10.50
C LEU A 224 15.90 11.73 9.96
N ARG A 225 14.71 12.35 10.10
CA ARG A 225 14.37 13.69 9.60
C ARG A 225 14.57 13.86 8.10
N GLU A 226 14.42 12.77 7.36
CA GLU A 226 14.44 12.81 5.91
C GLU A 226 13.17 13.49 5.40
N ARG A 227 13.26 14.14 4.23
CA ARG A 227 12.18 14.96 3.69
C ARG A 227 11.84 14.52 2.28
N GLY A 228 10.59 14.79 1.89
CA GLY A 228 10.12 14.49 0.55
C GLY A 228 9.76 13.03 0.35
N PHE A 229 9.27 12.38 1.42
CA PHE A 229 8.71 11.04 1.38
C PHE A 229 7.23 11.07 1.80
N THR A 230 6.51 10.05 1.37
CA THR A 230 5.09 9.87 1.66
C THR A 230 4.88 8.43 2.09
N TYR A 231 4.09 8.23 3.14
CA TYR A 231 3.67 6.92 3.59
C TYR A 231 2.92 6.17 2.48
N ILE A 232 3.18 4.87 2.35
CA ILE A 232 2.53 4.01 1.38
C ILE A 232 1.23 3.49 1.99
N ALA A 233 0.12 4.12 1.63
CA ALA A 233 -1.21 3.70 2.06
C ALA A 233 -1.47 2.22 1.77
N GLY A 234 -2.09 1.53 2.73
CA GLY A 234 -2.28 0.09 2.67
C GLY A 234 -1.06 -0.71 3.15
N THR A 235 -0.16 -0.14 3.95
CA THR A 235 0.90 -0.87 4.67
C THR A 235 0.84 -0.56 6.17
N PRO A 236 1.47 -1.32 7.08
CA PRO A 236 1.51 -0.92 8.49
C PRO A 236 2.34 0.36 8.71
N VAL A 237 2.00 1.12 9.75
CA VAL A 237 2.79 2.30 10.21
C VAL A 237 4.03 1.92 11.03
N ASN A 238 4.32 0.62 11.13
CA ASN A 238 5.48 0.09 11.85
C ASN A 238 5.95 -1.23 11.20
N ASP A 239 7.20 -1.27 10.74
CA ASP A 239 7.84 -2.40 10.09
C ASP A 239 9.34 -2.50 10.47
N PRO A 240 9.66 -2.94 11.70
CA PRO A 240 11.05 -3.09 12.18
C PRO A 240 11.86 -4.11 11.40
N ALA A 241 11.18 -5.06 10.76
CA ALA A 241 11.80 -6.09 9.96
C ALA A 241 12.06 -5.63 8.51
N SER A 242 11.69 -4.40 8.14
CA SER A 242 11.90 -3.88 6.79
C SER A 242 13.38 -3.88 6.42
N ILE A 243 13.70 -4.40 5.24
CA ILE A 243 15.04 -4.24 4.68
C ILE A 243 15.37 -2.76 4.44
N MET A 244 14.37 -1.90 4.31
CA MET A 244 14.48 -0.45 4.11
C MET A 244 14.63 0.32 5.44
N ASN A 245 14.79 -0.33 6.58
CA ASN A 245 15.08 0.39 7.82
C ASN A 245 16.46 1.06 7.77
N GLY A 246 16.51 2.38 7.96
CA GLY A 246 17.74 3.18 7.83
C GLY A 246 18.71 3.01 9.00
N VAL A 247 18.28 2.46 10.15
CA VAL A 247 19.20 2.08 11.23
C VAL A 247 20.14 0.95 10.78
N GLY A 248 19.76 0.17 9.77
CA GLY A 248 20.57 -0.89 9.20
C GLY A 248 21.86 -0.40 8.50
N VAL A 249 21.91 0.81 7.94
CA VAL A 249 23.07 1.26 7.15
C VAL A 249 24.16 1.80 8.08
N GLY A 250 24.75 0.95 8.93
CA GLY A 250 25.85 1.37 9.81
C GLY A 250 25.98 0.65 11.15
N VAL A 251 24.94 -0.04 11.66
CA VAL A 251 25.00 -0.64 13.00
C VAL A 251 25.35 -2.14 13.00
N PRO A 252 26.22 -2.62 13.92
CA PRO A 252 26.64 -4.02 13.97
C PRO A 252 25.57 -5.02 14.42
N PHE A 253 24.41 -4.59 14.92
CA PHE A 253 23.40 -5.48 15.53
C PHE A 253 22.03 -5.29 14.85
N GLY A 254 21.46 -6.37 14.31
CA GLY A 254 20.03 -6.41 13.93
C GLY A 254 19.63 -6.12 12.49
N PHE A 255 20.55 -6.07 11.51
CA PHE A 255 20.17 -5.84 10.10
C PHE A 255 19.18 -6.91 9.58
N PRO A 256 18.00 -6.53 9.05
CA PRO A 256 17.08 -7.47 8.45
C PRO A 256 17.71 -8.15 7.22
N ASN A 257 17.87 -9.48 7.29
CA ASN A 257 18.53 -10.24 6.22
C ASN A 257 17.59 -10.58 5.04
N ALA A 258 16.35 -10.09 5.07
CA ALA A 258 15.29 -10.45 4.14
C ALA A 258 14.33 -9.29 3.89
N ILE A 259 13.66 -9.35 2.74
CA ILE A 259 12.50 -8.51 2.42
C ILE A 259 11.38 -8.88 3.38
N SER A 260 10.85 -7.91 4.10
CA SER A 260 9.67 -8.10 4.94
C SER A 260 8.42 -8.32 4.07
N PRO A 261 7.35 -8.95 4.60
CA PRO A 261 6.07 -9.02 3.89
C PRO A 261 5.54 -7.63 3.49
N ASN A 262 5.86 -6.60 4.28
CA ASN A 262 5.44 -5.22 4.04
C ASN A 262 6.30 -4.52 2.99
N ASP A 263 7.60 -4.82 2.88
CA ASP A 263 8.44 -4.40 1.76
C ASP A 263 7.88 -4.93 0.44
N ALA A 264 7.50 -6.22 0.41
CA ALA A 264 6.89 -6.83 -0.76
C ALA A 264 5.51 -6.23 -1.08
N ARG A 265 4.70 -5.92 -0.05
CA ARG A 265 3.41 -5.25 -0.19
C ARG A 265 3.58 -3.83 -0.74
N ALA A 266 4.49 -3.05 -0.17
CA ALA A 266 4.85 -1.72 -0.63
C ALA A 266 5.22 -1.73 -2.12
N LEU A 267 6.09 -2.66 -2.54
CA LEU A 267 6.48 -2.73 -3.94
C LEU A 267 5.32 -3.13 -4.87
N ARG A 268 4.39 -3.98 -4.42
CA ARG A 268 3.17 -4.32 -5.18
C ARG A 268 2.18 -3.15 -5.28
N ILE A 269 2.16 -2.25 -4.31
CA ILE A 269 1.34 -1.02 -4.36
C ILE A 269 1.95 -0.01 -5.35
N LEU A 270 3.28 0.16 -5.31
CA LEU A 270 3.99 1.06 -6.23
C LEU A 270 3.98 0.54 -7.68
N TYR A 271 4.20 -0.75 -7.86
CA TYR A 271 4.35 -1.41 -9.17
C TYR A 271 3.51 -2.71 -9.25
N PRO A 272 2.17 -2.60 -9.21
CA PRO A 272 1.30 -3.75 -9.34
C PRO A 272 1.41 -4.41 -10.72
N LYS A 273 1.27 -5.74 -10.78
CA LYS A 273 1.17 -6.50 -12.05
C LYS A 273 -0.11 -6.21 -12.82
N VAL A 274 -1.17 -5.98 -12.05
CA VAL A 274 -2.54 -5.73 -12.49
C VAL A 274 -3.22 -4.82 -11.46
N PRO A 275 -4.19 -3.98 -11.86
CA PRO A 275 -5.13 -3.37 -10.93
C PRO A 275 -5.63 -4.36 -9.87
N TYR A 276 -5.83 -3.87 -8.64
CA TYR A 276 -6.28 -4.71 -7.52
C TYR A 276 -7.35 -3.99 -6.70
N ASN A 277 -7.94 -4.67 -5.71
CA ASN A 277 -9.04 -4.13 -4.90
C ASN A 277 -10.20 -3.56 -5.74
N ILE A 278 -10.61 -4.28 -6.78
CA ILE A 278 -11.76 -3.88 -7.59
C ILE A 278 -13.02 -4.00 -6.71
N ARG A 279 -13.75 -2.89 -6.56
CA ARG A 279 -14.99 -2.81 -5.79
C ARG A 279 -16.11 -2.32 -6.68
N LEU A 280 -17.28 -2.93 -6.49
CA LEU A 280 -18.49 -2.66 -7.25
C LEU A 280 -19.59 -2.26 -6.28
N SER A 281 -20.26 -1.13 -6.53
CA SER A 281 -21.41 -0.69 -5.73
C SER A 281 -22.46 0.03 -6.56
N TRP A 282 -23.73 -0.25 -6.29
CA TRP A 282 -24.83 0.48 -6.92
C TRP A 282 -24.98 1.85 -6.26
N LEU A 283 -24.93 2.92 -7.05
CA LEU A 283 -25.26 4.27 -6.59
C LEU A 283 -26.76 4.55 -6.66
N ASN A 284 -27.41 3.93 -7.64
CA ASN A 284 -28.83 3.94 -7.88
C ASN A 284 -29.17 2.71 -8.75
N PRO A 285 -30.45 2.41 -9.05
CA PRO A 285 -30.85 1.19 -9.75
C PRO A 285 -30.25 1.00 -11.16
N THR A 286 -29.61 2.03 -11.73
CA THR A 286 -29.07 1.97 -13.09
C THR A 286 -27.59 2.36 -13.16
N THR A 287 -27.01 2.90 -12.09
CA THR A 287 -25.62 3.38 -12.07
C THR A 287 -24.77 2.52 -11.14
N LEU A 288 -23.81 1.84 -11.74
CA LEU A 288 -22.79 1.05 -11.07
C LEU A 288 -21.53 1.89 -10.89
N ARG A 289 -21.08 2.08 -9.65
CA ARG A 289 -19.74 2.59 -9.34
C ARG A 289 -18.75 1.43 -9.35
N ILE A 290 -17.68 1.63 -10.09
CA ILE A 290 -16.54 0.72 -10.18
C ILE A 290 -15.34 1.48 -9.62
N SER A 291 -14.67 0.95 -8.60
CA SER A 291 -13.41 1.50 -8.10
C SER A 291 -12.33 0.43 -8.01
N TRP A 292 -11.07 0.85 -8.04
CA TRP A 292 -9.90 -0.03 -7.99
C TRP A 292 -8.72 0.67 -7.33
N SER A 293 -7.65 -0.06 -7.08
CA SER A 293 -6.37 0.46 -6.61
C SER A 293 -5.27 0.33 -7.67
N GLY A 294 -4.38 1.32 -7.68
CA GLY A 294 -3.10 1.30 -8.36
C GLY A 294 -3.13 1.57 -9.87
N PRO A 295 -1.94 1.67 -10.50
CA PRO A 295 -0.64 1.94 -9.86
C PRO A 295 -0.53 3.39 -9.35
N LEU A 296 0.34 3.65 -8.37
CA LEU A 296 0.55 5.02 -7.85
C LEU A 296 1.34 5.93 -8.80
N HIS A 297 2.11 5.36 -9.73
CA HIS A 297 2.82 6.14 -10.74
C HIS A 297 1.89 6.56 -11.89
N PRO A 298 2.20 7.65 -12.61
CA PRO A 298 1.46 8.07 -13.79
C PRO A 298 1.22 6.96 -14.81
N VAL A 299 -0.01 6.84 -15.31
CA VAL A 299 -0.41 5.93 -16.40
C VAL A 299 -1.19 6.68 -17.47
N LYS A 300 -1.34 6.06 -18.64
CA LYS A 300 -2.13 6.62 -19.74
C LYS A 300 -3.62 6.58 -19.42
N GLY A 301 -4.05 5.49 -18.77
CA GLY A 301 -5.43 5.29 -18.35
C GLY A 301 -5.73 3.81 -18.09
N HIS A 302 -7.02 3.49 -18.03
CA HIS A 302 -7.53 2.15 -17.80
C HIS A 302 -8.64 1.84 -18.82
N TYR A 303 -8.68 0.59 -19.27
CA TYR A 303 -9.90 0.04 -19.86
C TYR A 303 -10.72 -0.66 -18.79
N VAL A 304 -12.02 -0.37 -18.80
CA VAL A 304 -13.01 -1.00 -17.93
C VAL A 304 -14.00 -1.71 -18.83
N LYS A 305 -14.05 -3.04 -18.77
CA LYS A 305 -15.01 -3.84 -19.52
C LYS A 305 -16.08 -4.31 -18.55
N VAL A 306 -17.31 -3.92 -18.82
CA VAL A 306 -18.51 -4.31 -18.07
C VAL A 306 -19.34 -5.22 -18.95
N THR A 307 -19.47 -6.48 -18.55
CA THR A 307 -20.25 -7.49 -19.26
C THR A 307 -21.51 -7.78 -18.45
N PRO A 308 -22.71 -7.44 -18.96
CA PRO A 308 -23.95 -7.93 -18.37
C PRO A 308 -23.98 -9.46 -18.53
N VAL A 309 -24.22 -10.17 -17.44
CA VAL A 309 -24.37 -11.62 -17.43
C VAL A 309 -25.83 -11.93 -17.12
N ASP A 310 -26.61 -12.21 -18.16
CA ASP A 310 -27.94 -12.80 -18.00
C ASP A 310 -27.82 -14.33 -17.88
N MET A 311 -28.92 -15.01 -17.55
CA MET A 311 -28.94 -16.48 -17.47
C MET A 311 -28.76 -17.16 -18.85
N GLU A 312 -28.73 -16.39 -19.95
CA GLU A 312 -28.64 -16.90 -21.33
C GLU A 312 -27.28 -16.56 -22.01
N GLY A 313 -26.39 -15.82 -21.36
CA GLY A 313 -25.08 -15.40 -21.86
C GLY A 313 -25.08 -14.30 -22.95
N ASN A 314 -26.16 -13.54 -23.12
CA ASN A 314 -26.40 -12.69 -24.31
C ASN A 314 -26.12 -11.19 -24.11
N GLY A 315 -25.62 -10.77 -22.94
CA GLY A 315 -25.30 -9.37 -22.67
C GLY A 315 -24.18 -8.83 -23.56
N ILE A 316 -24.40 -7.66 -24.19
CA ILE A 316 -23.36 -6.99 -24.98
C ILE A 316 -22.37 -6.30 -24.04
N PRO A 317 -21.08 -6.71 -24.03
CA PRO A 317 -20.08 -6.06 -23.20
C PRO A 317 -19.88 -4.60 -23.61
N ARG A 318 -19.63 -3.74 -22.62
CA ARG A 318 -19.24 -2.34 -22.83
C ARG A 318 -17.83 -2.13 -22.33
N THR A 319 -16.96 -1.64 -23.22
CA THR A 319 -15.60 -1.24 -22.86
C THR A 319 -15.50 0.28 -22.82
N ILE A 320 -15.01 0.79 -21.70
CA ILE A 320 -14.90 2.21 -21.40
C ILE A 320 -13.43 2.55 -21.19
N TRP A 321 -13.01 3.68 -21.75
CA TRP A 321 -11.69 4.24 -21.50
C TRP A 321 -11.77 5.28 -20.38
N VAL A 322 -10.92 5.11 -19.37
CA VAL A 322 -10.79 6.02 -18.23
C VAL A 322 -9.37 6.60 -18.25
N GLY A 323 -9.25 7.91 -18.47
CA GLY A 323 -7.94 8.55 -18.68
C GLY A 323 -7.15 8.81 -17.39
N GLY A 324 -5.83 8.67 -17.48
CA GLY A 324 -4.90 8.99 -16.39
C GLY A 324 -5.00 8.07 -15.17
N ASN A 325 -4.65 8.60 -13.99
CA ASN A 325 -4.65 7.87 -12.71
C ASN A 325 -6.01 7.86 -12.00
N GLN A 326 -7.11 8.05 -12.73
CA GLN A 326 -8.43 7.89 -12.11
C GLN A 326 -8.59 6.44 -11.66
N THR A 327 -9.10 6.25 -10.44
CA THR A 327 -9.26 4.94 -9.78
C THR A 327 -10.72 4.57 -9.56
N SER A 328 -11.64 5.31 -10.16
CA SER A 328 -13.07 5.02 -10.08
C SER A 328 -13.81 5.57 -11.29
N TRP A 329 -14.88 4.90 -11.68
CA TRP A 329 -15.78 5.35 -12.74
C TRP A 329 -17.21 4.91 -12.48
N ASP A 330 -18.17 5.77 -12.82
CA ASP A 330 -19.60 5.49 -12.69
C ASP A 330 -20.16 5.13 -14.07
N VAL A 331 -20.73 3.93 -14.19
CA VAL A 331 -21.27 3.38 -15.43
C VAL A 331 -22.79 3.29 -15.34
N ASN A 332 -23.48 3.87 -16.32
CA ASN A 332 -24.89 3.55 -16.51
C ASN A 332 -25.02 2.14 -17.12
N ALA A 333 -25.50 1.20 -16.30
CA ALA A 333 -25.70 -0.21 -16.60
C ALA A 333 -27.12 -0.53 -17.12
N ALA A 334 -27.97 0.50 -17.29
CA ALA A 334 -29.30 0.33 -17.85
C ALA A 334 -29.27 -0.06 -19.33
N ASN A 335 -30.26 -0.85 -19.73
CA ASN A 335 -30.60 -1.08 -21.12
C ASN A 335 -31.15 0.24 -21.71
N PRO A 336 -30.56 0.77 -22.81
CA PRO A 336 -30.95 2.03 -23.41
C PRO A 336 -32.42 2.10 -23.83
N ALA A 337 -33.03 0.96 -24.18
CA ALA A 337 -34.38 0.88 -24.72
C ALA A 337 -35.46 1.01 -23.62
N CYS A 338 -35.29 0.34 -22.49
CA CYS A 338 -36.27 0.30 -21.39
C CYS A 338 -35.87 1.14 -20.17
N GLN A 339 -34.63 1.63 -20.10
CA GLN A 339 -34.04 2.22 -18.88
C GLN A 339 -34.09 1.27 -17.65
N CYS A 340 -34.23 -0.02 -17.89
CA CYS A 340 -34.25 -1.08 -16.89
C CYS A 340 -32.87 -1.77 -16.81
N LEU A 341 -32.61 -2.52 -15.74
CA LEU A 341 -31.38 -3.29 -15.61
C LEU A 341 -31.25 -4.26 -16.79
N ALA A 342 -30.08 -4.26 -17.42
CA ALA A 342 -29.79 -5.12 -18.57
C ALA A 342 -29.55 -6.58 -18.17
N ALA A 343 -29.14 -6.82 -16.93
CA ALA A 343 -28.89 -8.15 -16.38
C ALA A 343 -29.05 -8.17 -14.85
N SER A 344 -29.20 -9.36 -14.29
CA SER A 344 -29.18 -9.61 -12.83
C SER A 344 -27.77 -9.70 -12.27
N MET A 345 -26.75 -9.77 -13.14
CA MET A 345 -25.35 -9.91 -12.75
C MET A 345 -24.47 -9.14 -13.74
N TYR A 346 -23.39 -8.55 -13.23
CA TYR A 346 -22.41 -7.85 -14.05
C TYR A 346 -21.01 -8.32 -13.72
N GLU A 347 -20.27 -8.66 -14.76
CA GLU A 347 -18.85 -8.99 -14.71
C GLU A 347 -18.03 -7.74 -15.07
N VAL A 348 -17.01 -7.42 -14.28
CA VAL A 348 -16.10 -6.30 -14.54
C VAL A 348 -14.67 -6.79 -14.64
N GLU A 349 -14.04 -6.51 -15.78
CA GLU A 349 -12.62 -6.71 -16.04
C GLU A 349 -11.95 -5.33 -16.16
N LEU A 350 -10.72 -5.20 -15.66
CA LEU A 350 -9.94 -3.96 -15.74
C LEU A 350 -8.59 -4.19 -16.44
N GLN A 351 -8.08 -3.19 -17.16
CA GLN A 351 -6.74 -3.24 -17.74
C GLN A 351 -6.08 -1.87 -17.57
N THR A 352 -4.92 -1.81 -16.92
CA THR A 352 -4.09 -0.58 -16.90
C THR A 352 -3.37 -0.42 -18.21
N VAL A 353 -3.34 0.79 -18.76
CA VAL A 353 -2.55 1.14 -19.94
C VAL A 353 -1.43 2.10 -19.52
N TYR A 354 -0.20 1.62 -19.59
CA TYR A 354 0.98 2.40 -19.21
C TYR A 354 1.35 3.43 -20.29
N ASN A 355 2.12 4.45 -19.91
CA ASN A 355 2.51 5.54 -20.80
C ASN A 355 3.33 5.07 -22.01
N ASP A 356 4.14 4.04 -21.82
CA ASP A 356 4.94 3.38 -22.86
C ASP A 356 4.23 2.17 -23.48
N ASP A 357 2.97 1.90 -23.14
CA ASP A 357 2.19 0.83 -23.74
C ASP A 357 1.63 1.23 -25.11
N ALA A 358 1.31 0.23 -25.93
CA ALA A 358 0.75 0.44 -27.26
C ALA A 358 -0.53 1.30 -27.19
N PRO A 359 -0.83 2.10 -28.23
CA PRO A 359 -2.06 2.87 -28.27
C PRO A 359 -3.31 1.96 -28.21
N PRO A 360 -4.46 2.53 -27.83
CA PRO A 360 -5.77 1.88 -27.95
C PRO A 360 -5.95 1.02 -29.20
N GLY A 361 -6.31 -0.26 -29.04
CA GLY A 361 -6.60 -1.18 -30.16
C GLY A 361 -5.42 -1.99 -30.70
N ALA A 362 -4.20 -1.79 -30.20
CA ALA A 362 -3.05 -2.68 -30.45
C ALA A 362 -2.86 -3.68 -29.31
N LEU A 363 -2.03 -4.71 -29.49
CA LEU A 363 -1.65 -5.66 -28.44
C LEU A 363 -1.00 -4.90 -27.27
N SER A 364 -1.79 -4.59 -26.25
CA SER A 364 -1.31 -4.02 -25.00
C SER A 364 -0.44 -5.05 -24.29
N ARG A 365 0.67 -4.59 -23.72
CA ARG A 365 1.54 -5.42 -22.87
C ARG A 365 0.91 -5.70 -21.50
N SER A 366 -0.17 -5.00 -21.19
CA SER A 366 -0.90 -5.09 -19.94
C SER A 366 -2.01 -6.13 -20.10
N ALA A 367 -2.12 -7.06 -19.16
CA ALA A 367 -3.20 -8.05 -19.17
C ALA A 367 -4.45 -7.45 -18.51
N TRP A 368 -5.62 -7.96 -18.91
CA TRP A 368 -6.83 -7.78 -18.13
C TRP A 368 -6.65 -8.44 -16.75
N THR A 369 -7.26 -7.85 -15.73
CA THR A 369 -7.23 -8.32 -14.36
C THR A 369 -8.20 -9.46 -14.13
N ASP A 370 -8.20 -9.95 -12.90
CA ASP A 370 -9.27 -10.78 -12.36
C ASP A 370 -10.63 -10.06 -12.43
N THR A 371 -11.67 -10.87 -12.36
CA THR A 371 -13.07 -10.50 -12.54
C THR A 371 -13.69 -10.12 -11.20
N ALA A 372 -14.39 -8.97 -11.14
CA ALA A 372 -15.31 -8.66 -10.06
C ALA A 372 -16.75 -8.88 -10.51
N ILE A 373 -17.58 -9.47 -9.64
CA ILE A 373 -18.98 -9.78 -9.93
C ILE A 373 -19.88 -9.05 -8.95
N LEU A 374 -20.93 -8.40 -9.46
CA LEU A 374 -21.98 -7.80 -8.64
C LEU A 374 -23.36 -8.25 -9.12
N TYR A 375 -24.21 -8.63 -8.17
CA TYR A 375 -25.62 -8.90 -8.43
C TYR A 375 -26.42 -7.60 -8.45
N ALA A 376 -27.38 -7.51 -9.35
CA ALA A 376 -28.36 -6.45 -9.37
C ALA A 376 -29.39 -6.73 -8.25
N GLY A 377 -29.56 -5.78 -7.33
CA GLY A 377 -30.45 -5.87 -6.17
C GLY A 377 -31.79 -5.21 -6.41
#